data_AF-A0A1F8R3D7-F1
#
_entry.id   AF-A0A1F8R3D7-F1
#
_cell.length_a   1.000
_cell.length_b   1.000
_cell.length_c   1.000
_cell.angle_alpha   90.00
_cell.angle_beta   90.00
_cell.angle_gamma   90.00
#
_symmetry.space_group_name_H-M   'P 1'
#
loop_
_entity.id
_entity.type
_entity.pdbx_description
1 polymer ?
#
loop_
_entity_poly.entity_id
_entity_poly.type
_entity_poly.pdbx_seq_one_letter_code
_entity_poly.pdbx_strand_id
1 'polypeptide(L)'
;MHLLLCTDGTPASAPATTFGAFLATSLRAKVTVLQAPAGHPWEHLAARAAEAVRDELAEAGLDCQVVSRSEFPRQAIVSQSAKGQYDIVVLGLLERGNWLRRWLRGPSTRRVLQQVATPVLVVPADRPALRRILLCSGDLWYPAET
;
A
#
# COMPACT_ATOMS: atom_id res chain seq x y z
N MET A 1 7.02 -10.23 -10.90
CA MET A 1 5.96 -9.41 -10.27
C MET A 1 6.60 -8.41 -9.32
N HIS A 2 6.13 -7.16 -9.28
CA HIS A 2 6.64 -6.08 -8.47
C HIS A 2 5.51 -5.37 -7.70
N LEU A 3 5.56 -5.46 -6.38
CA LEU A 3 4.60 -4.85 -5.46
C LEU A 3 5.09 -3.47 -4.99
N LEU A 4 4.19 -2.48 -4.96
CA LEU A 4 4.38 -1.24 -4.21
C LEU A 4 3.65 -1.35 -2.88
N LEU A 5 4.38 -1.48 -1.78
CA LEU A 5 3.84 -1.63 -0.44
C LEU A 5 3.90 -0.30 0.32
N CYS A 6 2.76 0.26 0.69
CA CYS A 6 2.69 1.59 1.29
C CYS A 6 2.51 1.52 2.80
N THR A 7 3.32 2.29 3.54
CA THR A 7 3.21 2.43 5.00
C THR A 7 3.42 3.87 5.43
N ASP A 8 2.68 4.30 6.43
CA ASP A 8 2.89 5.56 7.16
C ASP A 8 3.37 5.29 8.60
N GLY A 9 3.69 4.03 8.94
CA GLY A 9 4.15 3.61 10.26
C GLY A 9 3.05 3.54 11.32
N THR A 10 1.79 3.81 10.96
CA THR A 10 0.67 3.83 11.89
C THR A 10 0.09 2.42 12.09
N PRO A 11 -0.65 2.19 13.19
CA PRO A 11 -1.39 0.94 13.35
C PRO A 11 -2.39 0.67 12.22
N ALA A 12 -2.87 1.72 11.54
CA ALA A 12 -3.83 1.61 10.45
C ALA A 12 -3.18 1.10 9.13
N SER A 13 -1.87 1.32 8.95
CA SER A 13 -1.11 0.79 7.82
C SER A 13 -0.50 -0.59 8.07
N ALA A 14 -0.37 -1.01 9.34
CA ALA A 14 0.27 -2.27 9.72
C ALA A 14 -0.33 -3.53 9.06
N PRO A 15 -1.67 -3.68 8.92
CA PRO A 15 -2.22 -4.84 8.23
C PRO A 15 -1.78 -4.96 6.76
N ALA A 16 -1.58 -3.83 6.08
CA ALA A 16 -1.10 -3.85 4.71
C ALA A 16 0.35 -4.27 4.61
N THR A 17 1.22 -3.84 5.53
CA THR A 17 2.62 -4.29 5.55
C THR A 17 2.72 -5.79 5.80
N THR A 18 2.01 -6.30 6.81
CA THR A 18 2.02 -7.73 7.13
C THR A 18 1.45 -8.57 5.99
N PHE A 19 0.28 -8.20 5.47
CA PHE A 19 -0.31 -8.95 4.36
C PHE A 19 0.46 -8.82 3.06
N GLY A 20 1.02 -7.64 2.79
CA GLY A 20 1.85 -7.36 1.63
C GLY A 20 3.13 -8.20 1.63
N ALA A 21 3.77 -8.35 2.79
CA ALA A 21 4.92 -9.24 2.95
C ALA A 21 4.53 -10.71 2.73
N PHE A 22 3.45 -11.18 3.36
CA PHE A 22 2.89 -12.52 3.12
C PHE A 22 2.61 -12.78 1.62
N LEU A 23 1.98 -11.81 0.94
CA LEU A 23 1.64 -11.90 -0.47
C LEU A 23 2.91 -11.92 -1.34
N ALA A 24 3.88 -11.05 -1.06
CA ALA A 24 5.15 -11.00 -1.77
C ALA A 24 5.91 -12.33 -1.67
N THR A 25 6.01 -12.90 -0.47
CA THR A 25 6.62 -14.21 -0.21
C THR A 25 5.91 -15.31 -1.00
N SER A 26 4.58 -15.34 -0.96
CA SER A 26 3.78 -16.34 -1.68
C SER A 26 3.96 -16.26 -3.20
N LEU A 27 4.18 -15.06 -3.74
CA LEU A 27 4.31 -14.80 -5.17
C LEU A 27 5.77 -14.70 -5.66
N ARG A 28 6.74 -14.82 -4.75
CA ARG A 28 8.16 -14.49 -4.98
C ARG A 28 8.34 -13.15 -5.70
N ALA A 29 7.62 -12.14 -5.25
CA ALA A 29 7.59 -10.84 -5.90
C ALA A 29 8.69 -9.92 -5.37
N LYS A 30 9.22 -9.07 -6.25
CA LYS A 30 10.01 -7.90 -5.85
C LYS A 30 9.11 -6.92 -5.11
N VAL A 31 9.64 -6.23 -4.10
CA VAL A 31 8.88 -5.24 -3.31
C VAL A 31 9.59 -3.90 -3.30
N THR A 32 8.82 -2.83 -3.53
CA THR A 32 9.20 -1.48 -3.10
C THR A 32 8.35 -1.12 -1.91
N VAL A 33 8.95 -0.88 -0.75
CA VAL A 33 8.26 -0.30 0.40
C VAL A 33 8.33 1.22 0.30
N LEU A 34 7.18 1.86 0.17
CA LEU A 34 7.04 3.30 0.14
C LEU A 34 6.65 3.82 1.52
N GLN A 35 7.49 4.69 2.08
CA GLN A 35 7.17 5.50 3.24
C GLN A 35 7.03 6.97 2.84
N ALA A 36 6.01 7.64 3.38
CA ALA A 36 5.69 9.03 3.05
C ALA A 36 5.30 9.83 4.30
N PRO A 37 6.23 10.04 5.24
CA PRO A 37 5.89 10.48 6.58
C PRO A 37 5.70 12.00 6.74
N ALA A 38 5.87 12.78 5.67
CA ALA A 38 5.70 14.23 5.56
C ALA A 38 5.42 15.01 6.87
N GLY A 39 6.48 15.32 7.64
CA GLY A 39 6.43 16.27 8.75
C GLY A 39 5.61 15.80 9.95
N HIS A 40 5.33 14.49 10.05
CA HIS A 40 4.64 13.92 11.20
C HIS A 40 5.66 13.58 12.31
N PRO A 41 5.32 13.73 13.61
CA PRO A 41 6.20 13.33 14.72
C PRO A 41 6.59 11.85 14.73
N TRP A 42 6.01 11.05 13.84
CA TRP A 42 6.10 9.58 13.79
C TRP A 42 6.93 9.09 12.59
N GLU A 43 7.74 9.97 11.98
CA GLU A 43 8.68 9.62 10.90
C GLU A 43 9.52 8.37 11.21
N HIS A 44 10.02 8.26 12.45
CA HIS A 44 10.76 7.10 12.89
C HIS A 44 9.94 5.80 12.91
N LEU A 45 8.62 5.87 13.14
CA LEU A 45 7.76 4.69 13.09
C LEU A 45 7.59 4.17 11.66
N ALA A 46 7.44 5.08 10.69
CA ALA A 46 7.36 4.73 9.27
C ALA A 46 8.67 4.08 8.78
N ALA A 47 9.82 4.65 9.17
CA ALA A 47 11.13 4.10 8.84
C ALA A 47 11.32 2.72 9.45
N ARG A 48 11.03 2.55 10.75
CA ARG A 48 11.13 1.24 11.44
C ARG A 48 10.21 0.19 10.83
N ALA A 49 8.97 0.55 10.50
CA ALA A 49 8.04 -0.37 9.85
C ALA A 49 8.55 -0.78 8.46
N ALA A 50 9.11 0.15 7.70
CA ALA A 50 9.66 -0.16 6.38
C ALA A 50 10.91 -1.04 6.45
N GLU A 51 11.81 -0.79 7.41
CA GLU A 51 12.98 -1.63 7.65
C GLU A 51 12.59 -3.03 8.10
N ALA A 52 11.63 -3.17 9.03
CA ALA A 52 11.15 -4.47 9.47
C ALA A 52 10.62 -5.32 8.30
N VAL A 53 9.85 -4.73 7.39
CA VAL A 53 9.37 -5.41 6.18
C VAL A 53 10.52 -5.78 5.24
N ARG A 54 11.48 -4.87 5.06
CA ARG A 54 12.65 -5.15 4.21
C ARG A 54 13.44 -6.34 4.75
N ASP A 55 13.67 -6.38 6.06
CA ASP A 55 14.45 -7.42 6.71
C ASP A 55 13.70 -8.77 6.64
N GLU A 56 12.38 -8.79 6.90
CA GLU A 56 11.52 -9.97 6.72
C GLU A 56 11.59 -10.53 5.29
N LEU A 57 11.51 -9.66 4.28
CA LEU A 57 11.57 -10.08 2.87
C LEU A 57 12.98 -10.51 2.44
N ALA A 58 14.02 -9.91 3.00
CA ALA A 58 15.40 -10.29 2.77
C ALA A 58 15.69 -11.70 3.34
N GLU A 59 15.18 -12.02 4.53
CA GLU A 59 15.25 -13.37 5.10
C GLU A 59 14.54 -14.41 4.23
N ALA A 60 13.46 -14.01 3.55
CA ALA A 60 12.77 -14.83 2.55
C ALA A 60 13.48 -14.89 1.19
N GLY A 61 14.63 -14.23 1.02
CA GLY A 61 15.42 -14.22 -0.23
C GLY A 61 14.81 -13.36 -1.34
N LEU A 62 13.99 -12.36 -1.01
CA LEU A 62 13.34 -11.48 -1.96
C LEU A 62 14.03 -10.13 -2.10
N ASP A 63 13.97 -9.56 -3.31
CA ASP A 63 14.43 -8.20 -3.58
C ASP A 63 13.43 -7.19 -2.99
N CYS A 64 13.87 -6.45 -1.97
CA CYS A 64 13.10 -5.42 -1.32
C CYS A 64 13.89 -4.11 -1.22
N GLN A 65 13.34 -3.03 -1.78
CA GLN A 65 13.89 -1.68 -1.65
C GLN A 65 12.95 -0.77 -0.86
N VAL A 66 13.52 0.11 -0.03
CA VAL A 66 12.77 1.12 0.72
C VAL A 66 12.92 2.47 0.03
N VAL A 67 11.79 3.13 -0.24
CA VAL A 67 11.72 4.45 -0.86
C VAL A 67 11.02 5.40 0.10
N SER A 68 11.72 6.47 0.48
CA SER A 68 11.14 7.56 1.26
C SER A 68 10.73 8.73 0.37
N ARG A 69 9.58 9.34 0.67
CA ARG A 69 9.07 10.55 0.03
C ARG A 69 8.69 11.58 1.10
N SER A 70 9.05 12.83 0.87
CA SER A 70 8.68 13.95 1.74
C SER A 70 7.26 14.48 1.49
N GLU A 71 6.59 13.99 0.44
CA GLU A 71 5.22 14.36 0.08
C GLU A 71 4.20 13.70 1.00
N PHE A 72 2.98 14.25 1.08
CA PHE A 72 1.88 13.60 1.80
C PHE A 72 1.61 12.18 1.25
N PRO A 73 1.21 11.21 2.09
CA PRO A 73 1.03 9.81 1.69
C PRO A 73 0.29 9.62 0.37
N ARG A 74 -0.83 10.33 0.18
CA ARG A 74 -1.59 10.27 -1.08
C ARG A 74 -0.76 10.66 -2.30
N GLN A 75 -0.05 11.78 -2.22
CA GLN A 75 0.76 12.29 -3.33
C GLN A 75 1.93 11.37 -3.61
N ALA A 76 2.61 10.91 -2.55
CA ALA A 76 3.71 9.95 -2.68
C ALA A 76 3.27 8.64 -3.32
N ILE A 77 2.10 8.10 -2.95
CA ILE A 77 1.58 6.85 -3.54
C ILE A 77 1.31 7.03 -5.03
N VAL A 78 0.57 8.09 -5.40
CA VAL A 78 0.23 8.37 -6.81
C VAL A 78 1.49 8.65 -7.63
N SER A 79 2.42 9.45 -7.10
CA SER A 79 3.66 9.81 -7.79
C SER A 79 4.57 8.60 -7.96
N GLN A 80 4.69 7.75 -6.94
CA GLN A 80 5.51 6.54 -6.99
C GLN A 80 4.90 5.48 -7.90
N SER A 81 3.59 5.24 -7.84
CA SER A 81 2.92 4.27 -8.71
C SER A 81 3.01 4.65 -10.19
N ALA A 82 3.03 5.95 -10.51
CA ALA A 82 3.19 6.43 -11.88
C ALA A 82 4.65 6.38 -12.38
N LYS A 83 5.64 6.47 -11.49
CA LYS A 83 7.07 6.48 -11.84
C LYS A 83 7.65 5.08 -12.08
N GLY A 84 7.12 4.06 -11.42
CA GLY A 84 7.62 2.69 -11.50
C GLY A 84 6.63 1.76 -12.18
N GLN A 85 7.14 0.64 -12.70
CA GLN A 85 6.32 -0.46 -13.20
C GLN A 85 5.95 -1.36 -12.02
N TYR A 86 4.78 -1.12 -11.44
CA TYR A 86 4.21 -1.93 -10.38
C TYR A 86 3.02 -2.71 -10.90
N ASP A 87 2.92 -3.97 -10.51
CA ASP A 87 1.79 -4.83 -10.86
C ASP A 87 0.61 -4.62 -9.90
N ILE A 88 0.91 -4.23 -8.66
CA ILE A 88 -0.09 -3.97 -7.63
C ILE A 88 0.42 -2.97 -6.59
N VAL A 89 -0.46 -2.09 -6.14
CA VAL A 89 -0.24 -1.20 -4.99
C VAL A 89 -0.98 -1.77 -3.79
N VAL A 90 -0.27 -2.03 -2.70
CA VAL A 90 -0.82 -2.54 -1.44
C VAL A 90 -0.82 -1.40 -0.42
N LEU A 91 -1.99 -1.02 0.08
CA LEU A 91 -2.09 -0.02 1.15
C LEU A 91 -3.16 -0.37 2.19
N GLY A 92 -2.92 0.12 3.40
CA GLY A 92 -3.86 0.00 4.51
C GLY A 92 -4.86 1.15 4.54
N LEU A 93 -5.46 1.34 5.71
CA LEU A 93 -6.13 2.60 5.98
C LEU A 93 -5.05 3.65 6.25
N LEU A 94 -5.07 4.74 5.49
CA LEU A 94 -4.17 5.86 5.71
C LEU A 94 -4.76 6.75 6.80
N GLU A 95 -4.00 7.03 7.86
CA GLU A 95 -4.48 7.92 8.91
C GLU A 95 -4.62 9.36 8.40
N ARG A 96 -5.64 10.04 8.92
CA ARG A 96 -5.77 11.51 8.88
C ARG A 96 -6.08 11.94 10.30
N GLY A 97 -5.38 12.96 10.80
CA GLY A 97 -5.68 13.58 12.08
C GLY A 97 -7.17 13.94 12.26
N ASN A 98 -7.59 13.92 13.52
CA ASN A 98 -8.90 14.18 14.13
C ASN A 98 -10.17 13.55 13.49
N TRP A 99 -10.83 12.74 14.33
CA TRP A 99 -12.09 12.02 14.12
C TRP A 99 -13.24 12.85 13.51
N LEU A 100 -13.30 14.15 13.78
CA LEU A 100 -14.39 15.04 13.36
C LEU A 100 -14.40 15.33 11.84
N ARG A 101 -13.26 15.18 11.15
CA ARG A 101 -13.16 15.36 9.69
C ARG A 101 -13.44 14.07 8.89
N ARG A 102 -13.73 12.95 9.56
CA ARG A 102 -14.01 11.64 8.94
C ARG A 102 -15.19 11.66 7.96
N TRP A 103 -16.25 12.41 8.28
CA TRP A 103 -17.52 12.28 7.57
C TRP A 103 -17.61 13.15 6.30
N LEU A 104 -16.93 14.31 6.27
CA LEU A 104 -17.11 15.32 5.21
C LEU A 104 -16.27 15.09 3.93
N ARG A 105 -15.28 14.19 3.94
CA ARG A 105 -14.29 14.11 2.83
C ARG A 105 -13.99 12.70 2.32
N GLY A 106 -14.55 11.64 2.89
CA GLY A 106 -14.29 10.25 2.49
C GLY A 106 -12.83 9.78 2.72
N PRO A 107 -12.57 8.46 2.79
CA PRO A 107 -11.25 7.91 3.13
C PRO A 107 -10.13 8.43 2.21
N SER A 108 -8.92 8.64 2.72
CA SER A 108 -7.73 8.93 1.90
C SER A 108 -7.53 7.91 0.79
N THR A 109 -7.75 6.64 1.13
CA THR A 109 -7.71 5.48 0.24
C THR A 109 -8.62 5.68 -0.98
N ARG A 110 -9.85 6.20 -0.81
CA ARG A 110 -10.77 6.43 -1.95
C ARG A 110 -10.20 7.39 -3.00
N ARG A 111 -9.45 8.41 -2.57
CA ARG A 111 -8.81 9.34 -3.53
C ARG A 111 -7.62 8.72 -4.23
N VAL A 112 -6.86 7.88 -3.53
CA VAL A 112 -5.77 7.09 -4.16
C VAL A 112 -6.38 6.19 -5.24
N LEU A 113 -7.47 5.48 -4.94
CA LEU A 113 -8.18 4.63 -5.90
C LEU A 113 -8.71 5.38 -7.14
N GLN A 114 -8.94 6.69 -7.05
CA GLN A 114 -9.38 7.50 -8.18
C GLN A 114 -8.23 7.98 -9.09
N GLN A 115 -6.98 7.89 -8.62
CA GLN A 115 -5.81 8.51 -9.28
C GLN A 115 -4.73 7.49 -9.67
N VAL A 116 -4.75 6.30 -9.08
CA VAL A 116 -3.80 5.23 -9.38
C VAL A 116 -4.39 4.35 -10.48
N ALA A 117 -3.67 4.22 -11.60
CA ALA A 117 -4.03 3.32 -12.70
C ALA A 117 -3.64 1.85 -12.43
N THR A 118 -2.60 1.63 -11.62
CA THR A 118 -2.16 0.30 -11.18
C THR A 118 -3.24 -0.37 -10.32
N PRO A 119 -3.46 -1.70 -10.44
CA PRO A 119 -4.34 -2.42 -9.53
C PRO A 119 -4.02 -2.14 -8.06
N VAL A 120 -5.06 -1.89 -7.26
CA VAL A 120 -4.90 -1.53 -5.84
C VAL A 120 -5.53 -2.59 -4.95
N LEU A 121 -4.74 -3.12 -4.03
CA LEU A 121 -5.17 -3.98 -2.94
C LEU A 121 -5.25 -3.16 -1.64
N VAL A 122 -6.47 -3.02 -1.12
CA VAL A 122 -6.70 -2.37 0.17
C VAL A 122 -6.79 -3.43 1.27
N VAL A 123 -5.94 -3.31 2.29
CA VAL A 123 -5.90 -4.23 3.43
C VAL A 123 -6.25 -3.45 4.72
N PRO A 124 -7.54 -3.31 5.05
CA PRO A 124 -7.97 -2.42 6.13
C PRO A 124 -7.84 -3.01 7.53
N ALA A 125 -7.63 -4.32 7.64
CA ALA A 125 -7.55 -5.07 8.89
C ALA A 125 -6.69 -6.31 8.66
N ASP A 126 -6.23 -6.91 9.76
CA ASP A 126 -5.36 -8.09 9.70
C ASP A 126 -6.01 -9.25 8.93
N ARG A 127 -5.21 -9.92 8.12
CA ARG A 127 -5.61 -10.99 7.20
C ARG A 127 -4.48 -12.02 7.07
N PRO A 128 -4.32 -12.96 8.01
CA PRO A 128 -3.18 -13.87 7.99
C PRO A 128 -3.17 -14.87 6.82
N ALA A 129 -4.30 -15.06 6.14
CA ALA A 129 -4.39 -15.97 4.98
C ALA A 129 -5.52 -15.58 4.03
N LEU A 130 -5.33 -15.89 2.74
CA LEU A 130 -6.39 -15.91 1.73
C LEU A 130 -7.01 -17.31 1.68
N ARG A 131 -8.29 -17.42 2.04
CA ARG A 131 -9.03 -18.70 2.01
C ARG A 131 -10.22 -18.70 1.04
N ARG A 132 -10.89 -17.56 0.90
CA ARG A 132 -12.09 -17.41 0.08
C ARG A 132 -11.99 -16.08 -0.64
N ILE A 133 -12.27 -16.10 -1.94
CA ILE A 133 -12.27 -14.93 -2.80
C ILE A 133 -13.68 -14.78 -3.36
N LEU A 134 -14.31 -13.64 -3.08
CA LEU A 134 -15.55 -13.24 -3.74
C LEU A 134 -15.16 -12.34 -4.91
N LEU A 135 -15.52 -12.74 -6.12
CA LEU A 135 -15.32 -11.93 -7.32
C LEU A 135 -16.60 -11.16 -7.62
N CYS A 136 -16.52 -9.84 -7.57
CA CYS A 136 -17.61 -8.98 -8.02
C CYS A 136 -17.40 -8.68 -9.51
N SER A 137 -18.29 -9.19 -10.35
CA SER A 137 -18.39 -8.81 -11.76
C SER A 137 -19.58 -7.88 -11.93
N GLY A 138 -19.41 -6.76 -12.60
CA GLY A 138 -20.53 -6.00 -13.16
C GLY A 138 -20.55 -6.27 -14.66
N ASP A 139 -21.69 -6.68 -15.21
CA ASP A 139 -21.87 -6.97 -16.64
C ASP A 139 -21.83 -5.70 -17.54
N LEU A 140 -21.11 -4.67 -17.10
CA LEU A 140 -20.84 -3.47 -17.88
C LEU A 140 -19.66 -3.78 -18.80
N TRP A 141 -19.98 -4.10 -20.05
CA TRP A 141 -19.04 -4.26 -21.14
C TRP A 141 -18.12 -3.03 -21.26
N TYR A 142 -16.84 -3.18 -20.91
CA TYR A 142 -15.79 -2.24 -21.26
C TYR A 142 -15.11 -2.78 -22.53
N PRO A 143 -15.37 -2.21 -23.73
CA PRO A 143 -14.62 -2.60 -24.90
C PRO A 143 -13.14 -2.32 -24.64
N ALA A 144 -12.28 -3.33 -24.82
CA ALA A 144 -10.85 -3.11 -24.77
C ALA A 144 -10.49 -2.11 -25.87
N GLU A 145 -9.87 -0.98 -25.51
CA GLU A 145 -9.29 -0.09 -26.52
C GLU A 145 -8.16 -0.85 -27.20
N THR A 146 -8.33 -1.10 -28.50
CA THR A 146 -7.38 -1.74 -29.42
C THR A 146 -6.17 -0.86 -29.69
#